data_AF-A0A821DP10-F1
#
_entry.id   AF-A0A821DP10-F1
#
_cell.length_a   1.000
_cell.length_b   1.000
_cell.length_c   1.000
_cell.angle_alpha   90.00
_cell.angle_beta   90.00
_cell.angle_gamma   90.00
#
_symmetry.space_group_name_H-M   'P 1'
#
loop_
_entity.id
_entity.type
_entity.pdbx_description
1 polymer ?
#
loop_
_entity_poly.entity_id
_entity_poly.type
_entity_poly.pdbx_seq_one_letter_code
_entity_poly.pdbx_strand_id
1 'polypeptide(L)'
;FGCYKGLAIFELMEWIVNEAPPSLPRSHFSSEFCDFVDRCLKKSTTERADLNTLLHHSFYKRYETESDNQEVSSWIRQACGNDADTINENNNRRSGGSAM
;
A
#
# COMPACT_ATOMS: atom_id res chain seq x y z
N PHE A 1 -3.37 -20.53 -1.55
CA PHE A 1 -2.45 -19.45 -1.14
C PHE A 1 -1.61 -19.97 0.00
N GLY A 2 -0.29 -20.05 -0.17
CA GLY A 2 0.61 -20.76 0.75
C GLY A 2 0.41 -20.31 2.20
N CYS A 3 0.21 -21.28 3.10
CA CYS A 3 0.11 -21.02 4.53
C CYS A 3 1.53 -20.79 5.10
N TYR A 4 2.10 -19.61 4.85
CA TYR A 4 3.35 -19.18 5.49
C TYR A 4 3.14 -18.74 6.96
N LYS A 5 1.90 -18.76 7.44
CA LYS A 5 1.55 -18.41 8.82
C LYS A 5 2.05 -19.48 9.77
N GLY A 6 2.88 -19.08 10.73
CA GLY A 6 3.42 -19.95 11.77
C GLY A 6 4.77 -20.57 11.48
N LEU A 7 5.39 -20.26 10.33
CA LEU A 7 6.77 -20.66 10.04
C LEU A 7 7.75 -19.88 10.93
N ALA A 8 8.80 -20.55 11.39
CA ALA A 8 9.94 -19.88 11.99
C ALA A 8 10.68 -19.03 10.93
N ILE A 9 11.45 -18.04 11.38
CA ILE A 9 12.13 -17.09 10.49
C ILE A 9 13.01 -17.78 9.43
N PHE A 10 13.76 -18.81 9.80
CA PHE A 10 14.64 -19.53 8.88
C PHE A 10 13.85 -20.34 7.85
N GLU A 11 12.76 -20.98 8.27
CA GLU A 11 11.86 -21.72 7.36
C GLU A 11 11.20 -20.78 6.35
N LEU A 12 10.80 -19.58 6.78
CA LEU A 12 10.27 -18.56 5.89
C LEU A 12 11.32 -18.08 4.86
N MET A 13 12.55 -17.85 5.29
CA MET A 13 13.64 -17.45 4.37
C MET A 13 13.91 -18.53 3.33
N GLU A 14 14.02 -19.78 3.76
CA GLU A 14 14.20 -20.92 2.86
C GLU A 14 13.06 -21.01 1.85
N TRP A 15 11.82 -20.83 2.31
CA TRP A 15 10.64 -20.81 1.46
C TRP A 15 10.70 -19.69 0.41
N ILE A 16 11.02 -18.46 0.81
CA ILE A 16 11.19 -17.33 -0.11
C ILE A 16 12.28 -17.62 -1.16
N VAL A 17 13.38 -18.26 -0.76
CA VAL A 17 14.52 -18.55 -1.64
C VAL A 17 14.22 -19.70 -2.61
N ASN A 18 13.49 -20.74 -2.18
CA ASN A 18 13.34 -21.98 -2.94
C ASN A 18 11.99 -22.13 -3.64
N GLU A 19 10.88 -21.65 -3.07
CA GLU A 19 9.53 -21.90 -3.59
C GLU A 19 9.06 -20.89 -4.64
N ALA A 20 8.05 -21.21 -5.45
CA ALA A 20 7.54 -20.25 -6.43
C ALA A 20 7.07 -18.94 -5.76
N PRO A 21 7.30 -17.76 -6.37
CA PRO A 21 6.83 -16.51 -5.82
C PRO A 21 5.30 -16.51 -5.67
N PRO A 22 4.75 -15.83 -4.65
CA PRO A 22 3.32 -15.73 -4.49
C PRO A 22 2.71 -14.92 -5.64
N SER A 23 1.49 -15.29 -6.06
CA SER A 23 0.70 -14.56 -7.05
C SER A 23 -0.68 -14.23 -6.49
N LEU A 24 -1.27 -13.16 -7.00
CA LEU A 24 -2.61 -12.71 -6.61
C LEU A 24 -3.72 -13.64 -7.17
N PRO A 25 -4.83 -13.84 -6.43
CA PRO A 25 -6.01 -14.51 -6.96
C PRO A 25 -6.65 -13.70 -8.09
N ARG A 26 -6.62 -14.24 -9.31
CA ARG A 26 -7.22 -13.61 -10.50
C ARG A 26 -8.74 -13.41 -10.41
N SER A 27 -9.42 -14.04 -9.46
CA SER A 27 -10.86 -13.87 -9.21
C SER A 27 -11.21 -12.58 -8.47
N HIS A 28 -10.26 -11.96 -7.76
CA HIS A 28 -10.50 -10.79 -6.91
C HIS A 28 -9.87 -9.50 -7.46
N PHE A 29 -8.95 -9.62 -8.41
CA PHE A 29 -8.12 -8.52 -8.89
C PHE A 29 -8.17 -8.45 -10.42
N SER A 30 -7.98 -7.24 -10.96
CA SER A 30 -7.87 -7.05 -12.40
C SER A 30 -6.65 -7.78 -12.96
N SER A 31 -6.73 -8.21 -14.22
CA SER A 31 -5.64 -8.88 -14.92
C SER A 31 -4.36 -8.04 -14.94
N GLU A 32 -4.50 -6.74 -15.12
CA GLU A 32 -3.44 -5.76 -15.21
C GLU A 32 -2.75 -5.58 -13.85
N PHE A 33 -3.51 -5.64 -12.76
CA PHE A 33 -2.93 -5.57 -11.42
C PHE A 33 -2.20 -6.87 -11.06
N CYS A 34 -2.78 -8.02 -11.39
CA CYS A 34 -2.10 -9.31 -11.23
C CYS A 34 -0.77 -9.34 -11.99
N ASP A 35 -0.77 -8.93 -13.27
CA ASP A 35 0.45 -8.90 -14.08
C ASP A 35 1.51 -7.94 -13.52
N PHE A 36 1.09 -6.74 -13.08
CA PHE A 36 1.98 -5.77 -12.46
C PHE A 36 2.69 -6.34 -11.22
N VAL A 37 1.94 -7.00 -10.32
CA VAL A 37 2.50 -7.63 -9.12
C VAL A 37 3.37 -8.83 -9.45
N ASP A 38 2.98 -9.67 -10.42
CA ASP A 38 3.78 -10.82 -10.86
C ASP A 38 5.14 -10.40 -11.44
N ARG A 39 5.24 -9.23 -12.09
CA ARG A 39 6.50 -8.64 -12.57
C ARG A 39 7.42 -8.16 -11.44
N CYS A 40 6.83 -7.66 -10.34
CA CYS A 40 7.58 -7.22 -9.16
C CYS A 40 8.15 -8.41 -8.37
N LEU A 41 7.45 -9.55 -8.36
CA LEU A 41 7.78 -10.71 -7.52
C LEU A 41 8.66 -11.76 -8.23
N LYS A 42 9.18 -11.47 -9.42
CA LYS A 42 10.15 -12.35 -10.09
C LYS A 42 11.41 -12.52 -9.22
N LYS A 43 11.81 -13.79 -9.06
CA LYS A 43 13.00 -14.17 -8.28
C LYS A 43 14.29 -13.72 -8.95
N SER A 44 14.40 -13.99 -10.25
CA SER A 44 15.55 -13.54 -11.03
C SER A 44 15.55 -12.03 -11.11
N THR A 45 16.67 -11.40 -10.77
CA THR A 45 16.86 -9.95 -10.84
C THR A 45 16.84 -9.44 -12.29
N THR A 46 17.20 -10.29 -13.27
CA THR A 46 17.17 -9.94 -14.69
C THR A 46 15.78 -10.02 -15.29
N GLU A 47 14.90 -10.85 -14.72
CA GLU A 47 13.49 -10.97 -15.15
C GLU A 47 12.57 -10.03 -14.38
N ARG A 48 12.97 -9.59 -13.19
CA ARG A 48 12.24 -8.62 -12.39
C ARG A 48 12.21 -7.28 -13.13
N ALA A 49 11.02 -6.74 -13.30
CA ALA A 49 10.85 -5.46 -13.96
C ALA A 49 11.58 -4.36 -13.19
N ASP A 50 12.30 -3.51 -13.92
CA ASP A 50 12.90 -2.30 -13.37
C ASP A 50 11.85 -1.19 -13.20
N LEU A 51 12.22 -0.13 -12.50
CA LEU A 51 11.31 0.99 -12.25
C LEU A 51 10.81 1.63 -13.54
N ASN A 52 11.67 1.74 -14.56
CA ASN A 52 11.30 2.31 -15.84
C ASN A 52 10.19 1.49 -16.51
N THR A 53 10.33 0.17 -16.55
CA THR A 53 9.31 -0.74 -17.08
C THR A 53 8.00 -0.64 -16.29
N LEU A 54 8.08 -0.55 -14.96
CA LEU A 54 6.89 -0.46 -14.10
C LEU A 54 6.14 0.86 -14.30
N LEU A 55 6.83 1.99 -14.45
CA LEU A 55 6.23 3.30 -14.73
C LEU A 55 5.50 3.36 -16.07
N HIS A 56 5.89 2.52 -17.03
CA HIS A 56 5.21 2.42 -18.33
C HIS A 56 4.14 1.33 -18.38
N HIS A 57 3.93 0.59 -17.28
CA HIS A 57 2.94 -0.48 -17.24
C HIS A 57 1.51 0.09 -17.25
N SER A 58 0.59 -0.60 -17.94
CA SER A 58 -0.81 -0.16 -18.10
C SER A 58 -1.52 0.08 -16.76
N PHE A 59 -1.23 -0.74 -15.75
CA PHE A 59 -1.75 -0.55 -14.39
C PHE A 59 -1.31 0.79 -13.80
N TYR A 60 -0.01 1.12 -13.86
CA TYR A 60 0.50 2.39 -13.31
C TYR A 60 -0.06 3.58 -14.10
N LYS A 61 0.04 3.56 -15.43
CA LYS A 61 -0.41 4.65 -16.31
C LYS A 61 -1.88 5.00 -16.12
N ARG A 62 -2.72 4.00 -15.85
CA ARG A 62 -4.14 4.20 -15.57
C ARG A 62 -4.35 5.13 -14.36
N TYR A 63 -3.74 4.80 -13.22
CA TYR A 63 -3.89 5.53 -11.97
C TYR A 63 -2.96 6.74 -11.83
N GLU A 64 -1.98 6.92 -12.73
CA GLU A 64 -1.18 8.14 -12.81
C GLU A 64 -2.03 9.33 -13.25
N THR A 65 -2.94 9.11 -14.20
CA THR A 65 -3.77 10.17 -14.80
C THR A 65 -5.20 10.21 -14.27
N GLU A 66 -5.72 9.07 -13.79
CA GLU A 66 -6.95 9.06 -12.99
C GLU A 66 -6.64 9.73 -11.65
N SER A 67 -6.92 11.04 -11.57
CA SER A 67 -7.28 11.67 -10.30
C SER A 67 -8.61 11.08 -9.86
N ASP A 68 -8.60 9.81 -9.46
CA ASP A 68 -9.71 9.27 -8.69
C ASP A 68 -9.86 10.23 -7.51
N ASN A 69 -10.98 10.97 -7.47
CA ASN A 69 -11.31 12.01 -6.47
C ASN A 69 -11.34 11.48 -5.02
N GLN A 70 -10.88 10.26 -4.80
CA GLN A 70 -10.76 9.61 -3.52
C GLN A 70 -9.37 9.90 -2.96
N GLU A 71 -9.26 11.00 -2.21
CA GLU A 71 -8.03 11.31 -1.50
C GLU A 71 -7.66 10.14 -0.57
N VAL A 72 -6.48 9.55 -0.79
CA VAL A 72 -5.94 8.49 0.07
C VAL A 72 -5.92 8.92 1.54
N SER A 73 -5.69 10.23 1.81
CA SER A 73 -5.74 10.85 3.13
C SER A 73 -7.09 10.60 3.85
N SER A 74 -8.21 10.72 3.13
CA SER A 74 -9.56 10.54 3.66
C SER A 74 -9.85 9.08 3.98
N TRP A 75 -9.44 8.17 3.09
CA TRP A 75 -9.56 6.73 3.32
C TRP A 75 -8.72 6.28 4.52
N ILE A 76 -7.49 6.78 4.68
CA ILE A 76 -6.64 6.48 5.85
C ILE A 76 -7.33 6.93 7.15
N ARG A 77 -7.90 8.15 7.19
CA ARG A 77 -8.60 8.65 8.37
C ARG A 77 -9.77 7.75 8.77
N GLN A 78 -10.55 7.32 7.79
CA GLN A 78 -11.67 6.39 7.99
C GLN A 78 -11.19 5.01 8.45
N ALA A 79 -10.18 4.44 7.79
CA ALA A 79 -9.69 3.10 8.07
C ALA A 79 -8.98 2.99 9.42
N CYS A 80 -8.24 4.04 9.82
CA CYS A 80 -7.52 4.09 11.10
C CYS A 80 -8.38 4.58 12.27
N GLY A 81 -9.64 4.98 12.05
CA GLY A 81 -10.55 5.40 13.12
C GLY A 81 -10.13 6.68 13.84
N ASN A 82 -9.46 7.61 13.16
CA ASN A 82 -9.06 8.88 13.78
C ASN A 82 -10.23 9.86 13.74
N ASP A 83 -10.88 10.04 14.88
CA ASP A 83 -11.76 11.18 15.16
C ASP A 83 -10.98 12.46 14.93
N ALA A 84 -11.31 13.17 13.85
CA ALA A 84 -10.68 14.43 13.50
C ALA A 84 -11.21 15.59 14.36
N ASP A 85 -11.16 15.48 15.69
CA ASP A 85 -11.64 16.53 16.62
C ASP A 85 -10.70 16.72 17.82
N THR A 86 -9.42 17.02 17.62
CA THR A 86 -8.60 17.63 18.69
C THR A 86 -7.46 18.54 18.20
N ILE A 87 -7.67 19.32 17.14
CA ILE A 87 -6.79 20.46 16.82
C ILE A 87 -7.62 21.68 16.43
N ASN A 88 -8.65 22.03 17.20
CA ASN A 88 -9.22 23.38 17.17
C ASN A 88 -9.80 23.82 18.53
N GLU A 89 -8.99 23.76 19.59
CA GLU A 89 -9.39 24.36 20.87
C GLU A 89 -8.32 25.22 21.55
N ASN A 90 -7.19 25.51 20.88
CA ASN A 90 -6.13 26.34 21.46
C ASN A 90 -6.13 27.81 21.01
N ASN A 91 -7.01 28.21 20.08
CA ASN A 91 -7.10 29.62 19.64
C ASN A 91 -8.06 30.48 20.48
N ASN A 92 -8.78 29.92 21.47
CA ASN A 92 -9.77 30.67 22.26
C ASN A 92 -9.45 30.84 23.76
N ARG A 93 -8.24 30.47 24.24
CA ARG A 93 -7.84 30.70 25.65
C ARG A 93 -6.96 31.93 25.89
N ARG A 94 -6.67 32.73 24.87
CA ARG A 94 -5.87 33.96 25.03
C ARG A 94 -6.70 35.25 25.15
N SER A 95 -8.01 35.14 25.08
CA SER A 95 -8.95 36.22 25.42
C SER A 95 -9.69 35.86 26.70
N GLY A 96 -9.24 36.35 27.86
CA GLY A 96 -10.08 36.34 29.06
C GLY A 96 -9.34 36.27 30.41
N GLY A 97 -9.16 37.44 31.05
CA GLY A 97 -8.97 37.61 32.51
C GLY A 97 -7.50 37.57 32.99
N SER A 98 -7.04 38.41 33.92
CA SER A 98 -7.75 39.26 34.88
C SER A 98 -6.81 40.34 35.44
N ALA A 99 -7.44 41.43 35.86
CA ALA A 99 -6.95 42.61 36.57
C ALA A 99 -5.86 42.40 37.64
N MET A 100 -4.99 43.40 37.75
CA MET A 100 -4.79 44.23 38.94
C MET A 100 -4.32 45.62 38.52
#